data_AF-A0A3C1WAQ4-F1
#
_entry.id   AF-A0A3C1WAQ4-F1
#
_cell.length_a   1.000
_cell.length_b   1.000
_cell.length_c   1.000
_cell.angle_alpha   90.00
_cell.angle_beta   90.00
_cell.angle_gamma   90.00
#
_symmetry.space_group_name_H-M   'P 1'
#
loop_
_entity.id
_entity.type
_entity.pdbx_description
1 polymer ?
#
loop_
_entity_poly.entity_id
_entity_poly.type
_entity_poly.pdbx_seq_one_letter_code
_entity_poly.pdbx_strand_id
1 'polypeptide(L)'
;GLIEEHDRNFRIVYGRLAKSIEAYPKAHNTYNSAAWMASRACRELPDAMQKIERALAMRPRQAAYLDTMAEVWFAKQDRSKAVEWSRKAVRDSFHGGSGSEAGVGLREQYDRFISGEFPVP
;
A
#
# COMPACT_ATOMS: atom_id res chain seq x y z
N GLY A 1 -12.83 4.62 23.02
CA GLY A 1 -11.66 3.74 23.22
C GLY A 1 -10.65 3.93 22.09
N LEU A 2 -9.44 3.36 22.22
CA LEU A 2 -8.36 3.54 21.22
C LEU A 2 -8.76 3.11 19.80
N ILE A 3 -9.55 2.04 19.65
CA ILE A 3 -10.06 1.55 18.36
C ILE A 3 -11.00 2.58 17.71
N GLU A 4 -11.91 3.18 18.49
CA GLU A 4 -12.84 4.19 17.96
C GLU A 4 -12.13 5.47 17.51
N GLU A 5 -11.06 5.84 18.23
CA GLU A 5 -10.22 6.96 17.85
C GLU A 5 -9.43 6.65 16.57
N HIS A 6 -8.88 5.45 16.46
CA HIS A 6 -8.24 4.96 15.25
C HIS A 6 -9.21 5.01 14.05
N ASP A 7 -10.42 4.48 14.19
CA ASP A 7 -11.43 4.47 13.13
C ASP A 7 -11.93 5.87 12.76
N ARG A 8 -12.00 6.78 13.73
CA ARG A 8 -12.32 8.19 13.48
C ARG A 8 -11.21 8.86 12.68
N ASN A 9 -9.96 8.69 13.08
CA ASN A 9 -8.80 9.25 12.40
C ASN A 9 -8.67 8.69 10.99
N PHE A 10 -8.84 7.38 10.81
CA PHE A 10 -8.88 6.72 9.51
C PHE A 10 -9.93 7.37 8.61
N ARG A 11 -11.19 7.49 9.06
CA ARG A 11 -12.27 8.10 8.26
C ARG A 11 -11.97 9.54 7.84
N ILE A 12 -11.39 10.35 8.73
CA ILE A 12 -11.03 11.74 8.43
C ILE A 12 -10.00 11.80 7.31
N VAL A 13 -8.92 11.01 7.43
CA VAL A 13 -7.84 11.08 6.44
C VAL A 13 -8.25 10.41 5.12
N TYR A 14 -8.92 9.26 5.18
CA TYR A 14 -9.42 8.58 3.99
C TYR A 14 -10.42 9.43 3.20
N GLY A 15 -11.33 10.13 3.89
CA GLY A 15 -12.24 11.08 3.26
C GLY A 15 -11.54 12.27 2.59
N ARG A 16 -10.43 12.76 3.15
CA ARG A 16 -9.62 13.81 2.50
C ARG A 16 -8.92 13.30 1.24
N LEU A 17 -8.41 12.07 1.27
CA LEU A 17 -7.81 11.43 0.10
C LEU A 17 -8.83 11.20 -1.02
N ALA A 18 -10.07 10.81 -0.67
CA ALA A 18 -11.16 10.69 -1.64
C ALA A 18 -11.46 12.03 -2.35
N LYS A 19 -11.60 13.13 -1.60
CA LYS A 19 -11.78 14.47 -2.17
C LYS A 19 -10.60 14.90 -3.07
N SER A 20 -9.38 14.53 -2.68
CA SER A 20 -8.19 14.80 -3.50
C SER A 20 -8.21 14.01 -4.81
N ILE A 21 -8.65 12.75 -4.78
CA ILE A 21 -8.83 11.92 -5.98
C ILE A 21 -9.89 12.52 -6.91
N GLU A 22 -11.01 13.00 -6.36
CA GLU A 22 -12.06 13.66 -7.14
C GLU A 22 -11.55 14.93 -7.83
N ALA A 23 -10.81 15.77 -7.11
CA ALA A 23 -10.24 16.99 -7.66
C ALA A 23 -9.11 16.72 -8.68
N TYR A 24 -8.34 15.66 -8.48
CA TYR A 24 -7.15 15.33 -9.27
C TYR A 24 -7.12 13.85 -9.69
N PRO A 25 -8.02 13.40 -10.60
CA PRO A 25 -8.20 11.97 -10.91
C PRO A 25 -7.03 11.31 -11.66
N LYS A 26 -6.03 12.11 -12.09
CA LYS A 26 -4.79 11.63 -12.71
C LYS A 26 -3.59 11.60 -11.74
N ALA A 27 -3.78 12.03 -10.49
CA ALA A 27 -2.75 12.01 -9.46
C ALA A 27 -2.57 10.59 -8.90
N HIS A 28 -1.80 9.77 -9.60
CA HIS A 28 -1.58 8.35 -9.27
C HIS A 28 -1.04 8.11 -7.85
N ASN A 29 -0.26 9.04 -7.31
CA ASN A 29 0.29 8.99 -5.97
C ASN A 29 -0.81 9.05 -4.89
N THR A 30 -1.87 9.84 -5.08
CA THR A 30 -2.98 9.93 -4.11
C THR A 30 -3.75 8.61 -4.00
N TYR A 31 -3.92 7.90 -5.11
CA TYR A 31 -4.50 6.54 -5.11
C TYR A 31 -3.63 5.57 -4.30
N ASN A 32 -2.31 5.60 -4.48
CA ASN A 32 -1.39 4.80 -3.68
C ASN A 32 -1.47 5.15 -2.18
N SER A 33 -1.49 6.45 -1.83
CA SER A 33 -1.60 6.90 -0.44
C SER A 33 -2.89 6.43 0.22
N ALA A 34 -4.01 6.44 -0.51
CA ALA A 34 -5.28 5.91 -0.03
C ALA A 34 -5.18 4.40 0.24
N ALA A 35 -4.67 3.63 -0.72
CA ALA A 35 -4.52 2.19 -0.56
C ALA A 35 -3.62 1.81 0.63
N TRP A 36 -2.47 2.49 0.76
CA TRP A 36 -1.55 2.27 1.87
C TRP A 36 -2.19 2.62 3.22
N MET A 37 -2.93 3.73 3.30
CA MET A 37 -3.60 4.11 4.54
C MET A 37 -4.65 3.09 4.98
N ALA A 38 -5.45 2.60 4.02
CA ALA A 38 -6.47 1.58 4.24
C ALA A 38 -5.87 0.23 4.66
N SER A 39 -4.77 -0.19 4.05
CA SER A 39 -4.08 -1.42 4.43
C SER A 39 -3.47 -1.33 5.83
N ARG A 40 -2.81 -0.22 6.17
CA ARG A 40 -2.23 -0.01 7.51
C ARG A 40 -3.29 0.07 8.60
N ALA A 41 -4.47 0.62 8.29
CA ALA A 41 -5.59 0.67 9.21
C ALA A 41 -6.41 -0.63 9.26
N CYS A 42 -6.16 -1.60 8.36
CA CYS A 42 -7.04 -2.75 8.16
C CYS A 42 -8.52 -2.36 7.99
N ARG A 43 -8.77 -1.32 7.20
CA ARG A 43 -10.12 -0.79 6.88
C ARG A 43 -10.26 -0.62 5.37
N GLU A 44 -11.48 -0.71 4.86
CA GLU A 44 -11.80 -0.46 3.44
C GLU A 44 -10.92 -1.26 2.45
N LEU A 45 -10.46 -2.46 2.82
CA LEU A 45 -9.53 -3.26 2.01
C LEU A 45 -10.02 -3.54 0.56
N PRO A 46 -11.33 -3.75 0.30
CA PRO A 46 -11.82 -3.85 -1.07
C PRO A 46 -11.62 -2.56 -1.89
N ASP A 47 -11.79 -1.39 -1.28
CA ASP A 47 -11.54 -0.11 -1.96
C ASP A 47 -10.04 0.13 -2.10
N ALA A 48 -9.24 -0.19 -1.08
CA ALA A 48 -7.77 -0.14 -1.12
C ALA A 48 -7.21 -0.88 -2.34
N MET A 49 -7.75 -2.09 -2.63
CA MET A 49 -7.37 -2.87 -3.80
C MET A 49 -7.63 -2.11 -5.10
N GLN A 50 -8.84 -1.56 -5.28
CA GLN A 50 -9.17 -0.78 -6.47
C GLN A 50 -8.27 0.46 -6.63
N LYS A 51 -7.95 1.12 -5.51
CA LYS A 51 -7.08 2.31 -5.52
C LYS A 51 -5.65 1.94 -5.94
N ILE A 52 -5.08 0.85 -5.41
CA ILE A 52 -3.72 0.46 -5.79
C ILE A 52 -3.64 -0.08 -7.22
N GLU A 53 -4.66 -0.81 -7.69
CA GLU A 53 -4.78 -1.23 -9.10
C GLU A 53 -4.81 -0.01 -10.03
N ARG A 54 -5.55 1.04 -9.66
CA ARG A 54 -5.60 2.29 -10.41
C ARG A 54 -4.24 3.01 -10.43
N ALA A 55 -3.53 3.07 -9.30
CA ALA A 55 -2.19 3.66 -9.23
C ALA A 55 -1.19 2.89 -10.11
N LEU A 56 -1.20 1.56 -10.06
CA LEU A 56 -0.34 0.70 -10.87
C LEU A 56 -0.72 0.73 -12.36
N ALA A 57 -1.98 0.90 -12.72
CA ALA A 57 -2.37 1.10 -14.12
C ALA A 57 -1.73 2.37 -14.72
N MET A 58 -1.51 3.41 -13.91
CA MET A 58 -0.83 4.65 -14.34
C MET A 58 0.70 4.58 -14.24
N ARG A 59 1.21 3.80 -13.28
CA ARG A 59 2.66 3.62 -13.02
C ARG A 59 2.98 2.14 -12.71
N PRO A 60 3.03 1.26 -13.73
CA PRO A 60 3.07 -0.19 -13.52
C PRO A 60 4.32 -0.73 -12.83
N ARG A 61 5.43 0.02 -12.90
CA ARG A 61 6.75 -0.39 -12.39
C ARG A 61 7.23 0.45 -11.21
N GLN A 62 6.35 1.26 -10.62
CA GLN A 62 6.73 2.05 -9.45
C GLN A 62 6.90 1.11 -8.25
N ALA A 63 8.14 0.90 -7.81
CA ALA A 63 8.46 -0.04 -6.74
C ALA A 63 7.63 0.19 -5.46
N ALA A 64 7.47 1.44 -5.04
CA ALA A 64 6.64 1.79 -3.89
C ALA A 64 5.16 1.37 -4.04
N TYR A 65 4.62 1.33 -5.26
CA TYR A 65 3.22 0.96 -5.49
C TYR A 65 3.06 -0.57 -5.54
N LEU A 66 4.07 -1.25 -6.06
CA LEU A 66 4.15 -2.71 -5.97
C LEU A 66 4.23 -3.17 -4.50
N ASP A 67 4.92 -2.42 -3.65
CA ASP A 67 4.98 -2.68 -2.21
C ASP A 67 3.66 -2.39 -1.51
N THR A 68 2.98 -1.27 -1.81
CA THR A 68 1.63 -1.02 -1.29
C THR A 68 0.65 -2.12 -1.70
N MET A 69 0.75 -2.66 -2.92
CA MET A 69 -0.08 -3.80 -3.34
C MET A 69 0.20 -5.03 -2.46
N ALA A 70 1.46 -5.30 -2.14
CA ALA A 70 1.83 -6.34 -1.19
C ALA A 70 1.22 -6.09 0.21
N GLU A 71 1.26 -4.85 0.69
CA GLU A 71 0.68 -4.45 1.97
C GLU A 71 -0.83 -4.69 2.02
N VAL A 72 -1.56 -4.35 0.94
CA VAL A 72 -3.00 -4.61 0.83
C VAL A 72 -3.29 -6.11 0.91
N TRP A 73 -2.53 -6.96 0.21
CA TRP A 73 -2.68 -8.41 0.31
C TRP A 73 -2.37 -8.95 1.70
N PHE A 74 -1.34 -8.40 2.36
CA PHE A 74 -0.99 -8.79 3.71
C PHE A 74 -2.06 -8.41 4.74
N ALA A 75 -2.65 -7.21 4.63
CA ALA A 75 -3.79 -6.80 5.44
C ALA A 75 -5.04 -7.66 5.20
N LYS A 76 -5.17 -8.23 3.99
CA LYS A 76 -6.19 -9.24 3.65
C LYS A 76 -5.83 -10.66 4.11
N GLN A 77 -4.72 -10.83 4.84
CA GLN A 77 -4.19 -12.10 5.32
C GLN A 77 -3.80 -13.10 4.22
N ASP A 78 -3.56 -12.63 2.99
CA ASP A 78 -3.01 -13.43 1.89
C ASP A 78 -1.50 -13.20 1.79
N ARG A 79 -0.75 -13.95 2.60
CA ARG A 79 0.70 -13.89 2.63
C ARG A 79 1.33 -14.26 1.29
N SER A 80 0.77 -15.25 0.59
CA SER A 80 1.32 -15.73 -0.68
C SER A 80 1.34 -14.60 -1.70
N LYS A 81 0.21 -13.89 -1.83
CA LYS A 81 0.12 -12.72 -2.71
C LYS A 81 0.98 -11.55 -2.24
N ALA A 82 1.04 -11.28 -0.93
CA ALA A 82 1.91 -10.24 -0.39
C ALA A 82 3.38 -10.46 -0.80
N VAL A 83 3.90 -11.67 -0.61
CA VAL A 83 5.26 -12.05 -0.99
C VAL A 83 5.46 -11.98 -2.50
N GLU A 84 4.48 -12.40 -3.30
CA GLU A 84 4.53 -12.30 -4.77
C GLU A 84 4.75 -10.85 -5.23
N TRP A 85 3.97 -9.91 -4.71
CA TRP A 85 4.03 -8.50 -5.08
C TRP A 85 5.26 -7.79 -4.51
N SER A 86 5.64 -8.08 -3.27
CA SER A 86 6.83 -7.50 -2.66
C SER A 86 8.10 -7.92 -3.37
N ARG A 87 8.18 -9.18 -3.87
CA ARG A 87 9.28 -9.62 -4.75
C ARG A 87 9.38 -8.76 -6.02
N LYS A 88 8.26 -8.36 -6.61
CA LYS A 88 8.24 -7.46 -7.77
C LYS A 88 8.77 -6.08 -7.37
N ALA A 89 8.35 -5.56 -6.21
CA ALA A 89 8.81 -4.28 -5.68
C ALA A 89 10.34 -4.26 -5.46
N VAL A 90 10.88 -5.28 -4.80
CA VAL A 90 12.32 -5.43 -4.56
C VAL A 90 13.08 -5.49 -5.88
N ARG A 91 12.61 -6.25 -6.88
CA ARG A 91 13.27 -6.34 -8.19
C ARG A 91 13.27 -5.01 -8.96
N ASP A 92 12.15 -4.29 -8.95
CA ASP A 92 11.98 -3.07 -9.73
C ASP A 92 12.59 -1.83 -9.05
N SER A 93 12.89 -1.88 -7.74
CA SER A 93 13.59 -0.80 -7.02
C SER A 93 15.00 -0.53 -7.57
N PHE A 94 15.69 -1.56 -8.05
CA PHE A 94 17.03 -1.46 -8.64
C PHE A 94 17.03 -0.90 -10.07
N HIS A 95 15.88 -0.80 -10.73
CA HIS A 95 15.77 -0.32 -12.12
C HIS A 95 15.41 1.18 -12.23
N GLY A 96 15.03 1.83 -11.13
CA GLY A 96 14.40 3.17 -11.14
C GLY A 96 15.27 4.35 -10.69
N GLY A 97 16.58 4.18 -10.47
CA GLY A 97 17.46 5.25 -10.00
C GLY A 97 17.19 5.74 -8.57
N SER A 98 16.32 5.04 -7.83
CA SER A 98 16.06 5.25 -6.42
C SER A 98 17.18 4.58 -5.63
N GLY A 99 18.15 5.39 -5.16
CA GLY A 99 19.33 4.94 -4.44
C GLY A 99 19.04 4.03 -3.24
N SER A 100 20.11 3.36 -2.80
CA SER A 100 20.20 2.26 -1.83
C SER A 100 19.26 2.26 -0.62
N GLU A 101 18.77 3.40 -0.11
CA GLU A 101 17.88 3.45 1.07
C GLU A 101 16.47 2.92 0.81
N ALA A 102 15.86 3.25 -0.33
CA ALA A 102 14.53 2.73 -0.67
C ALA A 102 14.55 1.22 -0.91
N GLY A 103 15.68 0.69 -1.41
CA GLY A 103 15.87 -0.74 -1.64
C GLY A 103 15.99 -1.54 -0.33
N VAL A 104 16.66 -0.98 0.69
CA VAL A 104 16.78 -1.61 2.02
C VAL A 104 15.41 -1.74 2.68
N GLY A 105 14.61 -0.66 2.70
CA GLY A 105 13.27 -0.71 3.27
C GLY A 105 12.35 -1.74 2.60
N LEU A 106 12.44 -1.91 1.27
CA LEU A 106 11.66 -2.92 0.56
C LEU A 106 12.07 -4.36 0.88
N ARG A 107 13.35 -4.59 1.18
CA ARG A 107 13.83 -5.91 1.58
C ARG A 107 13.35 -6.27 2.98
N GLU A 108 13.39 -5.32 3.92
CA GLU A 108 12.82 -5.50 5.25
C GLU A 108 11.31 -5.76 5.20
N GLN A 109 10.59 -5.05 4.32
CA GLN A 109 9.17 -5.31 4.09
C GLN A 109 8.92 -6.70 3.53
N TYR A 110 9.73 -7.12 2.55
CA TYR A 110 9.67 -8.47 2.00
C TYR A 110 9.85 -9.54 3.08
N ASP A 111 10.85 -9.38 3.95
CA ASP A 111 11.12 -10.31 5.05
C ASP A 111 9.95 -10.31 6.05
N ARG A 112 9.38 -9.14 6.36
CA ARG A 112 8.17 -9.03 7.19
C ARG A 112 6.98 -9.75 6.57
N PHE A 113 6.79 -9.68 5.25
CA PHE A 113 5.70 -10.42 4.62
C PHE A 113 5.87 -11.93 4.73
N ILE A 114 7.11 -12.44 4.72
CA ILE A 114 7.39 -13.88 4.85
C ILE A 114 7.03 -14.42 6.23
N SER A 115 7.47 -13.74 7.30
CA SER A 115 7.44 -14.32 8.65
C SER A 115 6.68 -13.48 9.68
N GLY A 116 6.33 -12.24 9.37
CA GLY A 116 5.63 -11.35 10.29
C GLY A 116 4.19 -11.79 10.54
N GLU A 117 3.71 -11.47 11.75
CA GLU A 117 2.31 -11.63 12.10
C GLU A 117 1.41 -10.72 11.25
N PHE A 118 0.20 -11.17 10.97
CA PHE A 118 -0.78 -10.35 10.27
C PHE A 118 -1.24 -9.19 11.15
N PRO A 119 -1.51 -8.02 10.55
CA PRO A 119 -2.09 -6.92 11.32
C PRO A 119 -3.47 -7.31 11.83
N VAL A 120 -3.79 -6.85 13.03
CA VAL A 120 -5.12 -7.00 13.63
C VAL A 120 -6.00 -5.82 13.21
N PRO A 121 -7.27 -6.06 12.83
CA PRO A 121 -8.23 -4.99 12.58
C PRO A 121 -8.53 -4.14 13.81
#